data_AF-A0A453GWW1-F1
#
_entry.id   AF-A0A453GWW1-F1
#
_cell.length_a   1.000
_cell.length_b   1.000
_cell.length_c   1.000
_cell.angle_alpha   90.00
_cell.angle_beta   90.00
_cell.angle_gamma   90.00
#
_symmetry.space_group_name_H-M   'P 1'
#
loop_
_entity.id
_entity.type
_entity.pdbx_description
1 polymer ?
#
loop_
_entity_poly.entity_id
_entity_poly.type
_entity_poly.pdbx_seq_one_letter_code
_entity_poly.pdbx_strand_id
1 'polypeptide(L)'
;SARSLAEHSVAHREKLNSLKDQLRGLEAGLAEALSTQLKKESECKLTSESISNATATNEQLRGLLLDQRARRDEFANVISHQLQAIEALEANVDVMGKKNLDEAIMWYNKFLGFRVVAGEGVKFVFNKVDMQSPDDEYSFCIKVNKDEYSLIQCIPLLKDTEELVKDLNRTNDLFKFVRTMRARFQAAGINGVHPATSFCTDTSSTPISSPPAVSVDTTSEGTTNQSRTRSRSKNKDLHAKRGASPLTSVSSTRRSPRFAAADA
;
A
#
# COMPACT_ATOMS: atom_id res chain seq x y z
N SER A 1 79.84 -82.49 50.44
CA SER A 1 79.33 -82.05 49.11
C SER A 1 77.83 -82.37 48.87
N ALA A 2 76.97 -82.46 49.90
CA ALA A 2 75.52 -82.74 49.70
C ALA A 2 74.61 -81.52 49.99
N ARG A 3 75.02 -80.61 50.89
CA ARG A 3 74.27 -79.38 51.22
C ARG A 3 74.20 -78.39 50.06
N SER A 4 75.32 -78.15 49.38
CA SER A 4 75.37 -77.25 48.21
C SER A 4 74.45 -77.71 47.06
N LEU A 5 74.29 -79.02 46.85
CA LEU A 5 73.40 -79.56 45.81
C LEU A 5 71.92 -79.37 46.16
N ALA A 6 71.58 -79.48 47.45
CA ALA A 6 70.23 -79.21 47.96
C ALA A 6 69.90 -77.71 47.96
N GLU A 7 70.86 -76.84 48.29
CA GLU A 7 70.71 -75.38 48.18
C GLU A 7 70.50 -74.94 46.73
N HIS A 8 71.25 -75.54 45.78
CA HIS A 8 71.09 -75.25 44.35
C HIS A 8 69.73 -75.72 43.80
N SER A 9 69.20 -76.87 44.24
CA SER A 9 67.89 -77.36 43.81
C SER A 9 66.73 -76.53 44.39
N VAL A 10 66.88 -76.04 45.62
CA VAL A 10 65.93 -75.09 46.24
C VAL A 10 65.93 -73.75 45.48
N ALA A 11 67.09 -73.17 45.19
CA ALA A 11 67.20 -71.93 44.42
C ALA A 11 66.63 -72.06 43.00
N HIS A 12 66.86 -73.19 42.34
CA HIS A 12 66.29 -73.46 41.01
C HIS A 12 64.77 -73.60 41.06
N ARG A 13 64.22 -74.25 42.09
CA ARG A 13 62.76 -74.38 42.28
C ARG A 13 62.09 -73.04 42.57
N GLU A 14 62.72 -72.18 43.35
CA GLU A 14 62.25 -70.80 43.60
C GLU A 14 62.22 -69.98 42.31
N LYS A 15 63.27 -70.08 41.49
CA LYS A 15 63.32 -69.42 40.18
C LYS A 15 62.25 -69.94 39.23
N LEU A 16 61.98 -71.25 39.22
CA LEU A 16 60.92 -71.86 38.42
C LEU A 16 59.54 -71.38 38.87
N ASN A 17 59.29 -71.32 40.19
CA ASN A 17 58.05 -70.78 40.73
C ASN A 17 57.87 -69.29 40.36
N SER A 18 58.95 -68.50 40.45
CA SER A 18 58.93 -67.09 40.02
C SER A 18 58.59 -66.94 38.54
N LEU A 19 59.19 -67.75 37.66
CA LEU A 19 58.87 -67.75 36.23
C LEU A 19 57.42 -68.20 35.96
N LYS A 20 56.91 -69.17 36.72
CA LYS A 20 55.51 -69.63 36.61
C LYS A 20 54.53 -68.53 37.03
N ASP A 21 54.84 -67.79 38.08
CA ASP A 21 54.01 -66.67 38.53
C ASP A 21 54.05 -65.51 37.53
N GLN A 22 55.22 -65.22 36.94
CA GLN A 22 55.35 -64.27 35.84
C GLN A 22 54.53 -64.71 34.62
N LEU A 23 54.59 -65.98 34.22
CA LEU A 23 53.81 -66.51 33.10
C LEU A 23 52.31 -66.33 33.36
N ARG A 24 51.84 -66.68 34.56
CA ARG A 24 50.44 -66.50 34.95
C ARG A 24 50.01 -65.03 34.90
N GLY A 25 50.89 -64.12 35.35
CA GLY A 25 50.64 -62.68 35.27
C GLY A 25 50.53 -62.18 33.83
N LEU A 26 51.42 -62.64 32.94
CA LEU A 26 51.37 -62.31 31.51
C LEU A 26 50.14 -62.89 30.82
N GLU A 27 49.74 -64.12 31.15
CA GLU A 27 48.53 -64.76 30.62
C GLU A 27 47.26 -64.00 31.04
N ALA A 28 47.16 -63.59 32.31
CA ALA A 28 46.05 -62.78 32.79
C ALA A 28 46.01 -61.40 32.11
N GLY A 29 47.17 -60.74 31.96
CA GLY A 29 47.28 -59.47 31.26
C GLY A 29 46.89 -59.56 29.78
N LEU A 30 47.27 -60.65 29.10
CA LEU A 30 46.86 -60.92 27.72
C LEU A 30 45.34 -61.11 27.63
N ALA A 31 44.74 -61.88 28.53
CA ALA A 31 43.29 -62.12 28.55
C ALA A 31 42.50 -60.82 28.77
N GLU A 32 42.95 -59.96 29.68
CA GLU A 32 42.33 -58.64 29.93
C GLU A 32 42.49 -57.70 28.72
N ALA A 33 43.68 -57.66 28.12
CA ALA A 33 43.93 -56.88 26.91
C ALA A 33 43.02 -57.30 25.75
N LEU A 34 42.86 -58.61 25.52
CA LEU A 34 41.97 -59.13 24.48
C LEU A 34 40.49 -58.80 24.77
N SER A 35 40.05 -58.90 26.03
CA SER A 35 38.68 -58.55 26.41
C SER A 35 38.38 -57.06 26.17
N THR A 36 39.29 -56.18 26.58
CA THR A 36 39.15 -54.73 26.36
C THR A 36 39.21 -54.37 24.87
N GLN A 37 40.05 -55.05 24.09
CA GLN A 37 40.13 -54.85 22.64
C GLN A 37 38.81 -55.24 21.94
N LEU A 38 38.26 -56.41 22.25
CA LEU A 38 37.01 -56.89 21.65
C LEU A 38 35.83 -55.95 21.99
N LYS A 39 35.78 -55.47 23.24
CA LYS A 39 34.78 -54.47 23.65
C LYS A 39 34.92 -53.19 22.84
N LYS A 40 36.11 -52.61 22.75
CA LYS A 40 36.37 -51.38 21.97
C LYS A 40 36.04 -51.56 20.49
N GLU A 41 36.37 -52.71 19.90
CA GLU A 41 36.04 -53.01 18.51
C GLU A 41 34.52 -53.06 18.27
N SER A 42 33.77 -53.66 19.19
CA SER A 42 32.30 -53.68 19.11
C SER A 42 31.69 -52.28 19.23
N GLU A 43 32.22 -51.43 20.13
CA GLU A 43 31.80 -50.04 20.29
C GLU A 43 32.16 -49.18 19.05
N CYS A 44 33.36 -49.36 18.48
CA CYS A 44 33.77 -48.71 17.24
C CYS A 44 32.87 -49.08 16.05
N LYS A 45 32.44 -50.35 15.96
CA LYS A 45 31.52 -50.80 14.93
C LYS A 45 30.13 -50.17 15.07
N LEU A 46 29.56 -50.19 16.29
CA LEU A 46 28.25 -49.58 16.56
C LEU A 46 28.25 -48.07 16.29
N THR A 47 29.31 -47.37 16.69
CA THR A 47 29.46 -45.93 16.42
C THR A 47 29.63 -45.65 14.93
N SER A 48 30.39 -46.46 14.21
CA SER A 48 30.53 -46.36 12.75
C SER A 48 29.19 -46.56 12.03
N GLU A 49 28.40 -47.56 12.41
CA GLU A 49 27.08 -47.80 11.84
C GLU A 49 26.12 -46.64 12.13
N SER A 50 26.14 -46.12 13.35
CA SER A 50 25.36 -44.93 13.74
C SER A 50 25.72 -43.70 12.92
N ILE A 51 27.02 -43.46 12.70
CA ILE A 51 27.50 -42.35 11.85
C ILE A 51 27.03 -42.54 10.41
N SER A 52 27.20 -43.74 9.83
CA SER A 52 26.75 -44.02 8.46
C SER A 52 25.24 -43.80 8.27
N ASN A 53 24.43 -44.20 9.27
CA ASN A 53 23.00 -43.96 9.24
C ASN A 53 22.67 -42.46 9.35
N ALA A 54 23.36 -41.74 10.25
CA ALA A 54 23.22 -40.30 10.40
C ALA A 54 23.65 -39.53 9.14
N THR A 55 24.67 -39.98 8.43
CA THR A 55 25.10 -39.35 7.16
C THR A 55 24.08 -39.58 6.06
N ALA A 56 23.55 -40.80 5.92
CA ALA A 56 22.54 -41.11 4.90
C ALA A 56 21.25 -40.29 5.09
N THR A 57 20.77 -40.19 6.35
CA THR A 57 19.59 -39.38 6.67
C THR A 57 19.83 -37.89 6.44
N ASN A 58 21.01 -37.36 6.78
CA ASN A 58 21.37 -35.97 6.48
C ASN A 58 21.39 -35.67 4.98
N GLU A 59 21.91 -36.58 4.16
CA GLU A 59 21.92 -36.43 2.70
C GLU A 59 20.49 -36.41 2.13
N GLN A 60 19.62 -37.30 2.59
CA GLN A 60 18.21 -37.31 2.20
C GLN A 60 17.52 -35.98 2.56
N LEU A 61 17.71 -35.50 3.79
CA LEU A 61 17.13 -34.22 4.24
C LEU A 61 17.64 -33.04 3.42
N ARG A 62 18.93 -33.03 3.06
CA ARG A 62 19.50 -32.00 2.17
C ARG A 62 18.83 -32.01 0.79
N GLY A 63 18.58 -33.17 0.21
CA GLY A 63 17.85 -33.31 -1.04
C GLY A 63 16.45 -32.70 -0.96
N LEU A 64 15.68 -33.10 0.06
CA LEU A 64 14.32 -32.57 0.28
C LEU A 64 14.30 -31.05 0.47
N LEU A 65 15.28 -30.48 1.18
CA LEU A 65 15.39 -29.03 1.37
C LEU A 65 15.71 -28.29 0.06
N LEU A 66 16.53 -28.86 -0.81
CA LEU A 66 16.83 -28.29 -2.12
C LEU A 66 15.59 -28.29 -3.01
N ASP A 67 14.85 -29.40 -3.05
CA ASP A 67 13.61 -29.51 -3.83
C ASP A 67 12.55 -28.53 -3.32
N GLN A 68 12.39 -28.40 -2.00
CA GLN A 68 11.46 -27.46 -1.42
C GLN A 68 11.85 -25.99 -1.71
N ARG A 69 13.15 -25.69 -1.73
CA ARG A 69 13.66 -24.38 -2.14
C ARG A 69 13.36 -24.11 -3.61
N ALA A 70 13.68 -25.04 -4.50
CA ALA A 70 13.42 -24.90 -5.93
C ALA A 70 11.93 -24.64 -6.20
N ARG A 71 11.03 -25.40 -5.56
CA ARG A 71 9.58 -25.23 -5.69
C ARG A 71 9.11 -23.86 -5.17
N ARG A 72 9.65 -23.39 -4.04
CA ARG A 72 9.34 -22.06 -3.50
C ARG A 72 9.78 -20.96 -4.46
N ASP A 73 10.95 -21.10 -5.05
CA ASP A 73 11.49 -20.11 -5.97
C ASP A 73 10.70 -20.10 -7.30
N GLU A 74 10.22 -21.25 -7.77
CA GLU A 74 9.28 -21.36 -8.90
C GLU A 74 7.97 -20.61 -8.62
N PHE A 75 7.33 -20.84 -7.47
CA PHE A 75 6.12 -20.11 -7.10
C PHE A 75 6.37 -18.60 -6.95
N ALA A 76 7.51 -18.20 -6.38
CA ALA A 76 7.88 -16.79 -6.27
C ALA A 76 8.00 -16.14 -7.65
N ASN A 77 8.58 -16.83 -8.63
CA ASN A 77 8.68 -16.35 -10.01
C ASN A 77 7.30 -16.21 -10.67
N VAL A 78 6.42 -17.20 -10.49
CA VAL A 78 5.04 -17.15 -11.02
C VAL A 78 4.28 -15.96 -10.42
N ILE A 79 4.34 -15.78 -9.09
CA ILE A 79 3.69 -14.67 -8.40
C ILE A 79 4.26 -13.34 -8.90
N SER A 80 5.59 -13.22 -9.01
CA SER A 80 6.23 -12.00 -9.50
C SER A 80 5.77 -11.64 -10.92
N HIS A 81 5.70 -12.63 -11.82
CA HIS A 81 5.24 -12.40 -13.19
C HIS A 81 3.76 -11.98 -13.23
N GLN A 82 2.91 -12.61 -12.42
CA GLN A 82 1.48 -12.25 -12.33
C GLN A 82 1.28 -10.84 -11.77
N LEU A 83 2.02 -10.45 -10.74
CA LEU A 83 1.96 -9.10 -10.18
C LEU A 83 2.37 -8.05 -11.21
N GLN A 84 3.45 -8.30 -11.96
CA GLN A 84 3.89 -7.39 -13.03
C GLN A 84 2.85 -7.26 -14.15
N ALA A 85 2.17 -8.36 -14.51
CA ALA A 85 1.10 -8.33 -15.51
C ALA A 85 -0.13 -7.54 -15.04
N ILE A 86 -0.50 -7.66 -13.76
CA ILE A 86 -1.59 -6.89 -13.15
C ILE A 86 -1.25 -5.39 -13.15
N GLU A 87 -0.05 -5.02 -12.70
CA GLU A 87 0.41 -3.62 -12.67
C GLU A 87 0.39 -3.00 -14.07
N ALA A 88 0.86 -3.74 -15.08
CA ALA A 88 0.81 -3.29 -16.47
C ALA A 88 -0.62 -3.10 -16.98
N LEU A 89 -1.56 -3.97 -16.59
CA LEU A 89 -2.96 -3.86 -16.98
C LEU A 89 -3.62 -2.65 -16.31
N GLU A 90 -3.41 -2.46 -15.01
CA GLU A 90 -3.96 -1.32 -14.25
C GLU A 90 -3.46 0.02 -14.81
N ALA A 91 -2.17 0.13 -15.09
CA ALA A 91 -1.60 1.33 -15.71
C ALA A 91 -2.20 1.62 -17.10
N ASN A 92 -2.44 0.58 -17.91
CA ASN A 92 -3.08 0.75 -19.21
C ASN A 92 -4.56 1.17 -19.11
N VAL A 93 -5.30 0.61 -18.14
CA VAL A 93 -6.71 0.97 -17.91
C VAL A 93 -6.84 2.43 -17.46
N ASP A 94 -5.99 2.89 -16.54
CA ASP A 94 -6.01 4.29 -16.08
C ASP A 94 -5.72 5.26 -17.24
N VAL A 95 -4.68 4.98 -18.03
CA VAL A 95 -4.29 5.85 -19.16
C VAL A 95 -5.34 5.81 -20.28
N MET A 96 -5.83 4.64 -20.67
CA MET A 96 -6.81 4.51 -21.76
C MET A 96 -8.19 5.03 -21.35
N GLY A 97 -8.65 4.69 -20.13
CA GLY A 97 -9.91 5.18 -19.58
C GLY A 97 -9.95 6.70 -19.51
N LYS A 98 -8.87 7.33 -19.04
CA LYS A 98 -8.74 8.79 -18.98
C LYS A 98 -8.78 9.42 -20.36
N LYS A 99 -8.02 8.90 -21.33
CA LYS A 99 -8.02 9.42 -22.72
C LYS A 99 -9.41 9.33 -23.35
N ASN A 100 -10.10 8.20 -23.19
CA ASN A 100 -11.45 8.01 -23.70
C ASN A 100 -12.45 8.98 -23.05
N LEU A 101 -12.31 9.23 -21.75
CA LEU A 101 -13.15 10.19 -21.04
C LEU A 101 -12.89 11.63 -21.49
N ASP A 102 -11.63 12.03 -21.61
CA ASP A 102 -11.23 13.38 -22.08
C ASP A 102 -11.74 13.62 -23.51
N GLU A 103 -11.62 12.62 -24.39
CA GLU A 103 -12.18 12.68 -25.74
C GLU A 103 -13.71 12.82 -25.69
N ALA A 104 -14.41 12.00 -24.90
CA ALA A 104 -15.86 12.12 -24.75
C ALA A 104 -16.27 13.52 -24.27
N ILE A 105 -15.62 14.05 -23.21
CA ILE A 105 -15.86 15.41 -22.70
C ILE A 105 -15.66 16.45 -23.80
N MET A 106 -14.60 16.32 -24.59
CA MET A 106 -14.36 17.19 -25.75
C MET A 106 -15.50 17.11 -26.77
N TRP A 107 -15.99 15.91 -27.12
CA TRP A 107 -17.12 15.75 -28.05
C TRP A 107 -18.41 16.37 -27.49
N TYR A 108 -18.73 16.15 -26.21
CA TYR A 108 -19.90 16.75 -25.56
C TYR A 108 -19.84 18.29 -25.58
N ASN A 109 -18.69 18.86 -25.24
CA ASN A 109 -18.50 20.31 -25.27
C ASN A 109 -18.54 20.85 -26.71
N LYS A 110 -17.83 20.21 -27.64
CA LYS A 110 -17.72 20.68 -29.02
C LYS A 110 -19.04 20.60 -29.79
N PHE A 111 -19.80 19.51 -29.67
CA PHE A 111 -20.98 19.29 -30.51
C PHE A 111 -22.29 19.64 -29.80
N LEU A 112 -22.40 19.35 -28.51
CA LEU A 112 -23.61 19.68 -27.76
C LEU A 112 -23.51 21.02 -27.06
N GLY A 113 -22.32 21.63 -27.01
CA GLY A 113 -22.14 22.85 -26.23
C GLY A 113 -22.32 22.63 -24.73
N PHE A 114 -22.11 21.40 -24.27
CA PHE A 114 -22.49 20.97 -22.94
C PHE A 114 -21.27 20.66 -22.09
N ARG A 115 -21.20 21.25 -20.89
CA ARG A 115 -20.17 20.96 -19.90
C ARG A 115 -20.75 20.94 -18.49
N VAL A 116 -20.09 20.20 -17.61
CA VAL A 116 -20.43 20.09 -16.19
C VAL A 116 -19.24 20.56 -15.37
N VAL A 117 -19.48 21.41 -14.38
CA VAL A 117 -18.46 21.99 -13.51
C VAL A 117 -18.80 21.65 -12.06
N ALA A 118 -17.83 21.10 -11.33
CA ALA A 118 -17.96 20.81 -9.91
C ALA A 118 -17.61 22.05 -9.06
N GLY A 119 -18.37 22.30 -8.00
CA GLY A 119 -18.16 23.39 -7.05
C GLY A 119 -18.97 23.16 -5.77
N GLU A 120 -19.65 24.21 -5.27
CA GLU A 120 -20.60 24.09 -4.14
C GLU A 120 -21.77 23.14 -4.45
N GLY A 121 -22.08 22.97 -5.73
CA GLY A 121 -22.94 21.95 -6.29
C GLY A 121 -22.41 21.50 -7.66
N VAL A 122 -23.28 20.88 -8.44
CA VAL A 122 -22.98 20.49 -9.84
C VAL A 122 -23.60 21.53 -10.76
N LYS A 123 -22.76 22.29 -11.46
CA LYS A 123 -23.17 23.31 -12.42
C LYS A 123 -23.19 22.74 -13.83
N PHE A 124 -24.35 22.75 -14.45
CA PHE A 124 -24.56 22.39 -15.85
C PHE A 124 -24.49 23.67 -16.67
N VAL A 125 -23.64 23.70 -17.68
CA VAL A 125 -23.48 24.85 -18.57
C VAL A 125 -23.71 24.42 -20.01
N PHE A 126 -24.48 25.23 -20.71
CA PHE A 126 -24.81 25.10 -22.11
C PHE A 126 -24.35 26.35 -22.84
N ASN A 127 -23.68 26.17 -23.96
CA ASN A 127 -23.62 27.15 -25.04
C ASN A 127 -24.32 26.54 -26.28
N LYS A 128 -24.34 27.26 -27.40
CA LYS A 128 -25.04 26.83 -28.62
C LYS A 128 -26.52 26.52 -28.35
N VAL A 129 -27.09 27.30 -27.44
CA VAL A 129 -28.52 27.25 -27.10
C VAL A 129 -29.27 28.16 -28.07
N ASP A 130 -28.83 29.40 -28.18
CA ASP A 130 -29.27 30.33 -29.22
C ASP A 130 -28.37 30.19 -30.45
N MET A 131 -28.98 30.11 -31.64
CA MET A 131 -28.27 30.07 -32.90
C MET A 131 -27.76 31.45 -33.32
N GLN A 132 -28.36 32.53 -32.84
CA GLN A 132 -27.94 33.91 -33.12
C GLN A 132 -26.71 34.30 -32.30
N SER A 133 -26.60 33.78 -31.08
CA SER A 133 -25.48 33.99 -30.17
C SER A 133 -24.97 32.64 -29.62
N PRO A 134 -24.25 31.84 -30.44
CA PRO A 134 -23.84 30.49 -30.07
C PRO A 134 -22.83 30.43 -28.90
N ASP A 135 -22.16 31.55 -28.60
CA ASP A 135 -21.19 31.65 -27.52
C ASP A 135 -21.83 32.03 -26.17
N ASP A 136 -23.11 32.41 -26.15
CA ASP A 136 -23.81 32.77 -24.91
C ASP A 136 -23.96 31.56 -23.99
N GLU A 137 -23.69 31.78 -22.71
CA GLU A 137 -23.73 30.73 -21.69
C GLU A 137 -25.03 30.75 -20.89
N TYR A 138 -25.68 29.60 -20.87
CA TYR A 138 -26.86 29.30 -20.07
C TYR A 138 -26.46 28.26 -19.04
N SER A 139 -26.84 28.43 -17.79
CA SER A 139 -26.42 27.50 -16.75
C SER A 139 -27.40 27.37 -15.62
N PHE A 140 -27.35 26.21 -14.97
CA PHE A 140 -27.99 26.01 -13.68
C PHE A 140 -27.09 25.19 -12.77
N CYS A 141 -27.23 25.35 -11.46
CA CYS A 141 -26.46 24.64 -10.45
C CYS A 141 -27.41 23.92 -9.50
N ILE A 142 -27.27 22.61 -9.37
CA ILE A 142 -28.03 21.79 -8.42
C ILE A 142 -27.11 21.25 -7.33
N LYS A 143 -27.65 21.08 -6.13
CA LYS A 143 -26.99 20.45 -5.01
C LYS A 143 -27.93 19.45 -4.35
N VAL A 144 -27.39 18.30 -3.99
CA VAL A 144 -28.11 17.28 -3.26
C VAL A 144 -27.88 17.51 -1.76
N ASN A 145 -28.95 17.70 -1.00
CA ASN A 145 -28.93 17.81 0.45
C ASN A 145 -29.92 16.80 1.03
N LYS A 146 -29.45 15.87 1.88
CA LYS A 146 -30.32 14.84 2.50
C LYS A 146 -31.21 14.12 1.47
N ASP A 147 -30.60 13.69 0.36
CA ASP A 147 -31.25 13.00 -0.76
C ASP A 147 -32.28 13.82 -1.57
N GLU A 148 -32.40 15.12 -1.32
CA GLU A 148 -33.21 16.03 -2.13
C GLU A 148 -32.33 16.96 -2.98
N TYR A 149 -32.69 17.11 -4.25
CA TYR A 149 -32.12 18.10 -5.15
C TYR A 149 -32.67 19.50 -4.83
N SER A 150 -31.76 20.46 -4.73
CA SER A 150 -32.05 21.88 -4.59
C SER A 150 -31.36 22.67 -5.70
N LEU A 151 -32.06 23.66 -6.25
CA LEU A 151 -31.51 24.57 -7.26
C LEU A 151 -30.83 25.75 -6.57
N ILE A 152 -29.52 25.90 -6.77
CA ILE A 152 -28.72 27.00 -6.20
C ILE A 152 -28.79 28.23 -7.11
N GLN A 153 -28.62 28.02 -8.41
CA GLN A 153 -28.50 29.11 -9.38
C GLN A 153 -29.09 28.67 -10.72
N CYS A 154 -29.71 29.61 -11.42
CA CYS A 154 -30.20 29.44 -12.79
C CYS A 154 -30.02 30.76 -13.54
N ILE A 155 -29.30 30.74 -14.65
CA ILE A 155 -28.95 31.89 -15.47
C ILE A 155 -29.22 31.54 -16.93
N PRO A 156 -30.13 32.25 -17.62
CA PRO A 156 -31.13 33.18 -17.09
C PRO A 156 -32.16 32.47 -16.19
N LEU A 157 -32.85 33.21 -15.31
CA LEU A 157 -33.87 32.63 -14.45
C LEU A 157 -35.10 32.18 -15.28
N LEU A 158 -35.53 30.93 -15.10
CA LEU A 158 -36.67 30.34 -15.79
C LEU A 158 -37.90 30.30 -14.88
N LYS A 159 -39.09 30.66 -15.39
CA LYS A 159 -40.32 30.77 -14.58
C LYS A 159 -40.78 29.44 -13.95
N ASP A 160 -40.48 28.31 -14.57
CA ASP A 160 -40.96 26.98 -14.19
C ASP A 160 -39.91 26.11 -13.48
N THR A 161 -38.79 26.69 -13.04
CA THR A 161 -37.71 25.92 -12.41
C THR A 161 -38.13 25.19 -11.13
N GLU A 162 -39.00 25.81 -10.32
CA GLU A 162 -39.49 25.21 -9.07
C GLU A 162 -40.30 23.92 -9.33
N GLU A 163 -41.14 23.90 -10.36
CA GLU A 163 -41.91 22.71 -10.73
C GLU A 163 -41.02 21.61 -11.28
N LEU A 164 -40.00 21.97 -12.06
CA LEU A 164 -39.02 21.03 -12.60
C LEU A 164 -38.19 20.38 -11.49
N VAL A 165 -37.80 21.12 -10.45
CA VAL A 165 -37.09 20.58 -9.29
C VAL A 165 -37.99 19.63 -8.47
N LYS A 166 -39.29 19.94 -8.36
CA LYS A 166 -40.26 19.04 -7.73
C LYS A 166 -40.44 17.74 -8.53
N ASP A 167 -40.51 17.81 -9.86
CA ASP A 167 -40.55 16.62 -10.72
C ASP A 167 -39.25 15.80 -10.59
N LEU A 168 -38.09 16.46 -10.56
CA LEU A 168 -36.79 15.81 -10.37
C LEU A 168 -36.72 15.06 -9.02
N ASN A 169 -37.16 15.68 -7.92
CA ASN A 169 -37.16 15.02 -6.62
C ASN A 169 -38.14 13.83 -6.53
N ARG A 170 -39.22 13.84 -7.33
CA ARG A 170 -40.19 12.75 -7.39
C ARG A 170 -39.73 11.58 -8.26
N THR A 171 -39.10 11.88 -9.40
CA THR A 171 -38.75 10.88 -10.42
C THR A 171 -37.30 10.44 -10.36
N ASN A 172 -36.43 11.24 -9.72
CA ASN A 172 -34.98 11.12 -9.76
C ASN A 172 -34.39 11.06 -11.20
N ASP A 173 -35.12 11.60 -12.19
CA ASP A 173 -34.72 11.59 -13.59
C ASP A 173 -33.93 12.86 -13.95
N LEU A 174 -32.63 12.84 -13.61
CA LEU A 174 -31.72 13.94 -13.91
C LEU A 174 -31.56 14.16 -15.43
N PHE A 175 -31.61 13.12 -16.25
CA PHE A 175 -31.43 13.24 -17.70
C PHE A 175 -32.60 14.00 -18.33
N LYS A 176 -33.83 13.65 -17.96
CA LYS A 176 -35.04 14.38 -18.38
C LYS A 176 -34.99 15.83 -17.89
N PHE A 177 -34.61 16.06 -16.63
CA PHE A 177 -34.49 17.40 -16.08
C PHE A 177 -33.49 18.28 -16.87
N VAL A 178 -32.28 17.78 -17.13
CA VAL A 178 -31.23 18.49 -17.89
C VAL A 178 -31.71 18.82 -19.31
N ARG A 179 -32.40 17.88 -19.98
CA ARG A 179 -32.97 18.10 -21.32
C ARG A 179 -34.07 19.15 -21.31
N THR A 180 -34.98 19.10 -20.35
CA THR A 180 -36.05 20.08 -20.21
C THR A 180 -35.49 21.47 -19.93
N MET A 181 -34.51 21.60 -19.03
CA MET A 181 -33.84 22.87 -18.75
C MET A 181 -33.23 23.49 -20.02
N ARG A 182 -32.55 22.68 -20.85
CA ARG A 182 -32.01 23.16 -22.13
C ARG A 182 -33.12 23.64 -23.07
N ALA A 183 -34.20 22.87 -23.21
CA ALA A 183 -35.34 23.27 -24.05
C ALA A 183 -35.99 24.58 -23.59
N ARG A 184 -36.05 24.82 -22.26
CA ARG A 184 -36.54 26.09 -21.70
C ARG A 184 -35.60 27.25 -22.00
N PHE A 185 -34.28 27.05 -21.90
CA PHE A 185 -33.32 28.08 -22.31
C PHE A 185 -33.43 28.43 -23.80
N GLN A 186 -33.62 27.42 -24.67
CA GLN A 186 -33.85 27.64 -26.11
C GLN A 186 -35.12 28.47 -26.35
N ALA A 187 -36.23 28.11 -25.69
CA ALA A 187 -37.47 28.87 -25.79
C ALA A 187 -37.32 30.31 -25.25
N ALA A 188 -36.51 30.52 -24.21
CA ALA A 188 -36.26 31.86 -23.66
C ALA A 188 -35.39 32.72 -24.61
N GLY A 189 -34.38 32.13 -25.25
CA GLY A 189 -33.52 32.81 -26.23
C GLY A 189 -34.27 33.25 -27.49
N ILE A 190 -35.12 32.38 -28.05
CA ILE A 190 -35.91 32.68 -29.25
C ILE A 190 -36.92 33.82 -28.99
N ASN A 191 -37.46 33.91 -27.77
CA ASN A 191 -38.50 34.89 -27.42
C ASN A 191 -37.94 36.26 -26.97
N GLY A 192 -36.62 36.49 -27.03
CA GLY A 192 -36.02 37.80 -26.75
C GLY A 192 -36.24 38.29 -25.31
N VAL A 193 -36.37 37.39 -24.33
CA VAL A 193 -36.56 37.80 -22.94
C VAL A 193 -35.23 38.30 -22.37
N HIS A 194 -35.05 39.63 -22.44
CA HIS A 194 -34.08 40.35 -21.63
C HIS A 194 -34.22 39.96 -20.14
N PRO A 195 -33.12 39.86 -19.38
CA PRO A 195 -33.18 39.43 -18.00
C PRO A 195 -34.03 40.43 -17.22
N ALA A 196 -35.07 39.93 -16.54
CA ALA A 196 -35.82 40.71 -15.57
C ALA A 196 -34.84 41.19 -14.49
N THR A 197 -34.46 42.46 -14.60
CA THR A 197 -33.84 43.22 -13.53
C THR A 197 -34.68 43.07 -12.27
N SER A 198 -34.03 42.58 -11.22
CA SER A 198 -34.17 43.00 -9.82
C SER A 198 -35.55 43.50 -9.40
N PHE A 199 -36.22 42.75 -8.54
CA PHE A 199 -37.34 43.23 -7.74
C PHE A 199 -36.96 44.56 -7.04
N CYS A 200 -37.63 45.65 -7.41
CA CYS A 200 -37.72 46.85 -6.59
C CYS A 200 -39.17 46.96 -6.12
N THR A 201 -39.35 46.92 -4.80
CA THR A 201 -40.65 47.08 -4.14
C THR A 201 -41.11 48.52 -4.27
N ASP A 202 -42.31 48.71 -4.80
CA ASP A 202 -43.03 49.98 -4.91
C ASP A 202 -43.14 50.68 -3.55
N THR A 203 -42.88 51.98 -3.52
CA THR A 203 -43.60 52.89 -2.62
C THR A 203 -43.82 54.21 -3.34
N SER A 204 -45.09 54.52 -3.55
CA SER A 204 -45.60 55.71 -4.21
C SER A 204 -45.27 57.00 -3.45
N SER A 205 -45.02 58.09 -4.18
CA SER A 205 -45.43 59.46 -3.82
C SER A 205 -45.22 60.44 -5.00
N THR A 206 -46.16 61.38 -5.10
CA THR A 206 -46.45 62.37 -6.15
C THR A 206 -45.42 63.50 -6.31
N PRO A 207 -45.43 64.29 -7.42
CA PRO A 207 -44.45 65.35 -7.68
C PRO A 207 -44.99 66.75 -7.39
N ILE A 208 -44.29 67.58 -6.60
CA ILE A 208 -44.44 69.05 -6.61
C ILE A 208 -43.08 69.75 -6.35
N SER A 209 -42.72 70.61 -7.31
CA SER A 209 -41.89 71.84 -7.31
C SER A 209 -40.91 72.18 -6.17
N SER A 210 -39.68 72.57 -6.56
CA SER A 210 -38.65 73.31 -5.78
C SER A 210 -38.92 74.83 -5.73
N PRO A 211 -38.06 75.74 -5.17
CA PRO A 211 -36.99 75.71 -4.11
C PRO A 211 -37.17 76.92 -3.09
N PRO A 212 -36.20 77.46 -2.26
CA PRO A 212 -34.75 77.20 -2.09
C PRO A 212 -34.09 77.21 -0.68
N ALA A 213 -32.84 76.69 -0.67
CA ALA A 213 -31.58 77.01 0.05
C ALA A 213 -31.53 77.56 1.49
N VAL A 214 -30.76 76.88 2.38
CA VAL A 214 -29.72 77.35 3.36
C VAL A 214 -28.97 76.09 3.87
N SER A 215 -27.72 75.78 3.47
CA SER A 215 -26.40 76.16 4.04
C SER A 215 -25.83 75.25 5.16
N VAL A 216 -24.53 74.91 5.03
CA VAL A 216 -23.52 74.44 6.03
C VAL A 216 -23.71 73.01 6.60
N ASP A 217 -22.74 72.11 6.77
CA ASP A 217 -21.28 72.13 6.63
C ASP A 217 -20.75 70.75 6.18
N THR A 218 -19.55 70.84 5.63
CA THR A 218 -18.52 69.88 5.26
C THR A 218 -18.11 68.91 6.38
N THR A 219 -17.70 67.69 6.01
CA THR A 219 -16.50 66.91 6.44
C THR A 219 -16.76 65.44 6.04
N SER A 220 -16.32 64.98 4.86
CA SER A 220 -14.98 64.49 4.50
C SER A 220 -14.67 63.08 5.04
N GLU A 221 -14.57 62.16 4.06
CA GLU A 221 -13.69 60.98 3.93
C GLU A 221 -13.75 59.88 5.02
N GLY A 222 -13.65 58.60 4.72
CA GLY A 222 -13.27 57.93 3.48
C GLY A 222 -12.65 56.57 3.83
N THR A 223 -13.24 55.51 3.28
CA THR A 223 -12.56 54.38 2.63
C THR A 223 -11.70 53.37 3.42
N THR A 224 -12.05 52.10 3.17
CA THR A 224 -11.15 50.98 2.79
C THR A 224 -10.83 49.91 3.85
N ASN A 225 -11.51 48.77 3.67
CA ASN A 225 -10.98 47.41 3.47
C ASN A 225 -9.63 47.05 4.12
N GLN A 226 -9.59 45.93 4.85
CA GLN A 226 -9.04 44.67 4.33
C GLN A 226 -9.04 43.53 5.36
N SER A 227 -9.67 42.45 4.95
CA SER A 227 -9.35 41.03 5.13
C SER A 227 -8.03 40.68 5.83
N ARG A 228 -8.08 39.69 6.74
CA ARG A 228 -7.12 38.56 6.70
C ARG A 228 -7.60 37.32 7.44
N THR A 229 -7.56 36.23 6.69
CA THR A 229 -7.74 34.83 7.04
C THR A 229 -6.60 34.30 7.91
N ARG A 230 -6.89 33.33 8.78
CA ARG A 230 -6.07 32.09 8.89
C ARG A 230 -6.74 31.02 9.74
N SER A 231 -7.16 29.96 9.07
CA SER A 231 -7.53 28.65 9.60
C SER A 231 -6.29 27.93 10.15
N ARG A 232 -6.47 27.22 11.27
CA ARG A 232 -5.45 26.36 11.90
C ARG A 232 -5.86 24.90 11.71
N SER A 233 -5.02 24.16 10.98
CA SER A 233 -5.07 22.72 10.80
C SER A 233 -4.79 21.97 12.10
N LYS A 234 -5.38 20.78 12.25
CA LYS A 234 -4.94 19.71 13.17
C LYS A 234 -5.27 18.35 12.57
N ASN A 235 -4.29 17.77 11.90
CA ASN A 235 -4.14 16.32 11.80
C ASN A 235 -3.62 15.80 13.15
N LYS A 236 -4.16 14.69 13.64
CA LYS A 236 -3.51 13.85 14.65
C LYS A 236 -3.70 12.40 14.25
N ASP A 237 -2.58 11.71 14.24
CA ASP A 237 -2.40 10.35 13.76
C ASP A 237 -1.83 9.50 14.91
N LEU A 238 -2.11 8.20 14.82
CA LEU A 238 -1.42 7.03 15.42
C LEU A 238 -1.57 6.70 16.91
N HIS A 239 -1.96 5.43 17.14
CA HIS A 239 -1.25 4.54 18.07
C HIS A 239 -1.36 3.07 17.63
N ALA A 240 -0.22 2.48 17.24
CA ALA A 240 0.02 1.03 17.18
C ALA A 240 0.84 0.60 18.41
N LYS A 241 0.57 -0.60 18.95
CA LYS A 241 1.37 -1.23 20.00
C LYS A 241 2.07 -2.49 19.50
N ARG A 242 3.17 -2.76 20.19
CA ARG A 242 4.41 -3.44 19.81
C ARG A 242 4.61 -4.69 20.66
N GLY A 243 5.29 -5.68 20.10
CA GLY A 243 6.01 -6.76 20.79
C GLY A 243 6.47 -7.77 19.73
N ALA A 244 7.67 -8.36 19.72
CA ALA A 244 8.94 -8.20 20.43
C ALA A 244 9.99 -8.91 19.54
N SER A 245 11.28 -8.64 19.71
CA SER A 245 12.43 -9.36 19.11
C SER A 245 13.44 -9.65 20.25
N PRO A 246 14.64 -10.28 20.08
CA PRO A 246 15.35 -10.74 18.86
C PRO A 246 16.17 -12.05 19.06
N LEU A 247 17.14 -12.30 18.16
CA LEU A 247 18.40 -13.11 18.23
C LEU A 247 18.48 -14.13 17.06
N THR A 248 19.51 -14.27 16.23
CA THR A 248 20.88 -13.73 16.10
C THR A 248 21.34 -13.87 14.64
N SER A 249 22.05 -12.87 14.12
CA SER A 249 22.77 -12.91 12.84
C SER A 249 24.26 -13.14 13.11
N VAL A 250 24.88 -14.13 12.44
CA VAL A 250 26.35 -14.30 12.43
C VAL A 250 26.78 -14.27 10.97
N SER A 251 27.37 -13.14 10.58
CA SER A 251 28.06 -12.96 9.30
C SER A 251 29.44 -13.62 9.34
N SER A 252 29.68 -14.50 8.38
CA SER A 252 30.98 -15.08 8.06
C SER A 252 31.88 -14.04 7.37
N THR A 253 33.09 -13.83 7.87
CA THR A 253 34.15 -13.13 7.13
C THR A 253 35.32 -14.07 6.96
N ARG A 254 35.46 -14.61 5.75
CA ARG A 254 36.67 -15.28 5.26
C ARG A 254 37.84 -14.29 5.26
N ARG A 255 38.97 -14.67 5.85
CA ARG A 255 40.27 -14.07 5.51
C ARG A 255 41.41 -15.08 5.71
N SER A 256 42.01 -15.48 4.59
CA SER A 256 43.37 -16.00 4.42
C SER A 256 43.71 -15.77 2.93
N PRO A 257 44.97 -15.58 2.48
CA PRO A 257 46.22 -16.07 3.07
C PRO A 257 47.39 -15.05 3.04
N ARG A 258 48.55 -15.39 3.65
CA ARG A 258 49.89 -15.37 2.99
C ARG A 258 51.00 -15.84 3.93
N PHE A 259 51.82 -16.73 3.38
CA PHE A 259 53.18 -17.05 3.83
C PHE A 259 54.08 -15.80 3.70
N ALA A 260 54.96 -15.59 4.69
CA ALA A 260 56.23 -14.91 4.51
C ALA A 260 57.25 -15.54 5.48
N ALA A 261 58.36 -15.99 4.92
CA ALA A 261 59.56 -16.41 5.62
C ALA A 261 60.58 -15.26 5.68
N ALA A 262 61.58 -15.43 6.55
CA ALA A 262 62.87 -14.71 6.66
C ALA A 262 62.89 -13.35 7.41
N ASP A 263 63.47 -13.37 8.62
CA ASP A 263 64.81 -12.85 8.97
C ASP A 263 64.84 -12.15 10.33
N ALA A 264 65.54 -12.78 11.29
CA ALA A 264 66.44 -12.23 12.32
C ALA A 264 66.69 -13.28 13.41
#